data_AF-A0A423SRQ0-F1
#
_entry.id   AF-A0A423SRQ0-F1
#
_cell.length_a   1.000
_cell.length_b   1.000
_cell.length_c   1.000
_cell.angle_alpha   90.00
_cell.angle_beta   90.00
_cell.angle_gamma   90.00
#
_symmetry.space_group_name_H-M   'P 1'
#
loop_
_entity.id
_entity.type
_entity.pdbx_description
1 polymer ?
#
loop_
_entity_poly.entity_id
_entity_poly.type
_entity_poly.pdbx_seq_one_letter_code
_entity_poly.pdbx_strand_id
1 'polypeptide(L)'
;MFLSTANGPHYCLYHYRVTIEVALIPGRIGPLRGHLRLYVINANGKLRELHLSHSAKTFQPGRSYTFLAHHRQDLSDTQEILVHWSYEASPFDPSTFCVLFCDSSLPLTSVSLIGVDQVADRRYNNYLSEGPDTVVMCHKQGHDLILIKSGETVKLVSSPNCNLLRKRLIKLLETVSEPLRNLKTVFEPFDPLETANWVV
;
A
#
# COMPACT_ATOMS: atom_id res chain seq x y z
N MET A 1 -22.70 -5.20 11.73
CA MET A 1 -21.90 -5.97 10.75
C MET A 1 -22.21 -5.40 9.38
N PHE A 2 -21.20 -5.18 8.54
CA PHE A 2 -21.36 -4.64 7.19
C PHE A 2 -20.73 -5.60 6.18
N LEU A 3 -21.43 -5.88 5.06
CA LEU A 3 -20.98 -6.78 4.00
C LEU A 3 -21.50 -6.26 2.65
N SER A 4 -20.71 -6.40 1.58
CA SER A 4 -21.16 -6.11 0.22
C SER A 4 -21.70 -7.37 -0.45
N THR A 5 -22.73 -7.24 -1.27
CA THR A 5 -23.33 -8.37 -2.01
C THR A 5 -23.53 -8.00 -3.47
N ALA A 6 -23.62 -9.01 -4.32
CA ALA A 6 -23.91 -8.80 -5.74
C ALA A 6 -25.36 -8.31 -5.94
N ASN A 7 -25.56 -7.49 -6.97
CA ASN A 7 -26.92 -7.17 -7.42
C ASN A 7 -27.47 -8.34 -8.25
N GLY A 8 -28.48 -9.05 -7.72
CA GLY A 8 -29.18 -10.16 -8.39
C GLY A 8 -28.99 -11.53 -7.73
N PRO A 9 -29.58 -12.60 -8.28
CA PRO A 9 -29.39 -13.95 -7.78
C PRO A 9 -27.90 -14.31 -7.83
N HIS A 10 -27.39 -15.01 -6.80
CA HIS A 10 -25.96 -15.18 -6.45
C HIS A 10 -25.35 -13.99 -5.69
N TYR A 11 -25.90 -13.70 -4.51
CA TYR A 11 -25.46 -12.61 -3.63
C TYR A 11 -24.04 -12.74 -3.07
N CYS A 12 -23.48 -13.96 -3.07
CA CYS A 12 -22.17 -14.24 -2.50
C CYS A 12 -21.05 -13.54 -3.29
N LEU A 13 -20.20 -12.82 -2.56
CA LEU A 13 -18.99 -12.21 -3.05
C LEU A 13 -17.83 -12.61 -2.16
N TYR A 14 -16.66 -12.79 -2.76
CA TYR A 14 -15.40 -12.93 -2.06
C TYR A 14 -14.81 -11.54 -1.84
N HIS A 15 -14.48 -11.23 -0.58
CA HIS A 15 -13.94 -9.96 -0.15
C HIS A 15 -12.44 -10.07 0.05
N TYR A 16 -11.74 -9.06 -0.44
CA TYR A 16 -10.30 -8.99 -0.39
C TYR A 16 -9.85 -7.65 0.18
N ARG A 17 -8.91 -7.71 1.10
CA ARG A 17 -8.16 -6.54 1.55
C ARG A 17 -6.88 -6.44 0.72
N VAL A 18 -6.79 -5.39 -0.08
CA VAL A 18 -5.64 -5.09 -0.92
C VAL A 18 -4.83 -4.00 -0.25
N THR A 19 -3.55 -4.23 0.01
CA THR A 19 -2.65 -3.20 0.55
C THR A 19 -1.53 -2.95 -0.44
N ILE A 20 -1.34 -1.68 -0.81
CA ILE A 20 -0.30 -1.21 -1.72
C ILE A 20 0.70 -0.39 -0.92
N GLU A 21 1.97 -0.77 -0.98
CA GLU A 21 3.06 -0.07 -0.31
C GLU A 21 3.78 0.84 -1.33
N VAL A 22 3.63 2.15 -1.16
CA VAL A 22 4.26 3.17 -2.02
C VAL A 22 5.67 3.43 -1.50
N ALA A 23 6.68 3.25 -2.37
CA ALA A 23 8.06 3.40 -1.99
C ALA A 23 8.44 4.86 -1.71
N LEU A 24 9.39 5.07 -0.80
CA LEU A 24 10.01 6.37 -0.56
C LEU A 24 11.30 6.47 -1.39
N ILE A 25 11.34 7.41 -2.33
CA ILE A 25 12.52 7.64 -3.18
C ILE A 25 13.16 8.97 -2.80
N PRO A 26 14.48 9.01 -2.51
CA PRO A 26 15.19 10.27 -2.27
C PRO A 26 15.03 11.27 -3.41
N GLY A 27 14.79 12.53 -3.09
CA GLY A 27 14.67 13.62 -4.09
C GLY A 27 13.28 13.73 -4.74
N ARG A 28 12.38 12.77 -4.54
CA ARG A 28 10.99 12.91 -4.95
C ARG A 28 10.15 13.50 -3.81
N ILE A 29 9.61 14.70 -4.05
CA ILE A 29 8.85 15.46 -3.07
C ILE A 29 7.45 15.67 -3.64
N GLY A 30 6.44 15.21 -2.90
CA GLY A 30 5.04 15.48 -3.21
C GLY A 30 4.19 14.24 -3.48
N PRO A 31 2.87 14.36 -3.30
CA PRO A 31 1.94 13.28 -3.56
C PRO A 31 1.67 13.11 -5.07
N LEU A 32 1.38 11.87 -5.48
CA LEU A 32 0.90 11.56 -6.82
C LEU A 32 -0.60 11.31 -6.79
N ARG A 33 -1.34 11.86 -7.74
CA ARG A 33 -2.77 11.57 -7.91
C ARG A 33 -3.00 10.77 -9.18
N GLY A 34 -3.88 9.78 -9.12
CA GLY A 34 -4.22 8.97 -10.27
C GLY A 34 -5.08 7.76 -9.96
N HIS A 35 -5.24 6.90 -10.95
CA HIS A 35 -6.02 5.67 -10.89
C HIS A 35 -5.10 4.46 -10.86
N LEU A 36 -5.40 3.52 -9.96
CA LEU A 36 -4.76 2.22 -9.92
C LEU A 36 -5.78 1.15 -10.31
N ARG A 37 -5.41 0.30 -11.27
CA ARG A 37 -6.19 -0.89 -11.61
C ARG A 37 -5.35 -2.13 -11.34
N LEU A 38 -5.97 -3.11 -10.69
CA LEU A 38 -5.35 -4.41 -10.48
C LEU A 38 -6.06 -5.44 -11.34
N TYR A 39 -5.27 -6.26 -12.01
CA TYR A 39 -5.75 -7.45 -12.67
C TYR A 39 -5.07 -8.65 -12.04
N VAL A 40 -5.87 -9.64 -11.71
CA VAL A 40 -5.48 -10.86 -11.03
C VAL A 40 -5.45 -11.97 -12.06
N ILE A 41 -4.37 -12.76 -12.10
CA ILE A 41 -4.26 -13.94 -12.95
C ILE A 41 -4.32 -15.16 -12.05
N ASN A 42 -5.44 -15.89 -12.13
CA ASN A 42 -5.63 -17.12 -11.36
C ASN A 42 -4.80 -18.28 -11.93
N ALA A 43 -4.77 -19.43 -11.24
CA ALA A 43 -3.97 -20.58 -11.65
C ALA A 43 -4.34 -21.11 -13.06
N ASN A 44 -5.58 -20.86 -13.49
CA ASN A 44 -6.08 -21.19 -14.82
C ASN A 44 -5.69 -20.18 -15.91
N GLY A 45 -4.89 -19.16 -15.58
CA GLY A 45 -4.42 -18.13 -16.52
C GLY A 45 -5.49 -17.11 -16.94
N LYS A 46 -6.66 -17.08 -16.30
CA LYS A 46 -7.71 -16.10 -16.61
C LYS A 46 -7.44 -14.79 -15.89
N LEU A 47 -7.37 -13.72 -16.67
CA LEU A 47 -7.29 -12.35 -16.19
C LEU A 47 -8.65 -11.93 -15.60
N ARG A 48 -8.62 -11.38 -14.38
CA ARG A 48 -9.79 -10.83 -13.67
C ARG A 48 -9.47 -9.43 -13.16
N GLU A 49 -10.31 -8.46 -13.47
CA GLU A 49 -10.14 -7.10 -12.94
C GLU A 49 -10.65 -7.02 -11.50
N LEU A 50 -9.87 -6.36 -10.65
CA LEU A 50 -10.22 -6.05 -9.27
C LEU A 50 -10.33 -4.53 -9.13
N HIS A 51 -11.56 -4.04 -9.02
CA HIS A 51 -11.82 -2.61 -8.85
C HIS A 51 -11.47 -2.17 -7.42
N LEU A 52 -10.44 -1.33 -7.28
CA LEU A 52 -10.00 -0.82 -5.97
C LEU A 52 -10.68 0.48 -5.56
N SER A 53 -10.95 1.35 -6.53
CA SER A 53 -11.55 2.66 -6.32
C SER A 53 -12.20 3.15 -7.61
N HIS A 54 -13.35 3.81 -7.50
CA HIS A 54 -14.01 4.46 -8.63
C HIS A 54 -13.45 5.85 -8.94
N SER A 55 -12.72 6.46 -7.98
CA SER A 55 -12.13 7.79 -8.12
C SER A 55 -10.62 7.73 -8.09
N ALA A 56 -9.97 8.75 -8.67
CA ALA A 56 -8.55 8.97 -8.48
C ALA A 56 -8.21 9.06 -6.98
N LYS A 57 -7.05 8.54 -6.61
CA LYS A 57 -6.51 8.56 -5.25
C LYS A 57 -5.18 9.27 -5.22
N THR A 58 -4.90 9.88 -4.08
CA THR A 58 -3.65 10.59 -3.80
C THR A 58 -2.73 9.68 -2.98
N PHE A 59 -1.57 9.37 -3.55
CA PHE A 59 -0.53 8.50 -3.03
C PHE A 59 0.67 9.33 -2.56
N GLN A 60 0.97 9.26 -1.28
CA GLN A 60 2.13 9.87 -0.64
C GLN A 60 3.30 8.88 -0.64
N PRO A 61 4.52 9.33 -0.93
CA PRO A 61 5.71 8.49 -0.82
C PRO A 61 5.86 7.89 0.60
N GLY A 62 6.26 6.62 0.69
CA GLY A 62 6.49 5.93 1.96
C GLY A 62 5.22 5.58 2.76
N ARG A 63 4.03 5.70 2.16
CA ARG A 63 2.75 5.34 2.81
C ARG A 63 2.18 4.05 2.23
N SER A 64 1.42 3.35 3.07
CA SER A 64 0.64 2.18 2.68
C SER A 64 -0.83 2.55 2.51
N TYR A 65 -1.45 2.03 1.46
CA TYR A 65 -2.85 2.29 1.11
C TYR A 65 -3.63 0.99 1.07
N THR A 66 -4.74 0.94 1.81
CA THR A 66 -5.56 -0.25 1.93
C THR A 66 -6.91 -0.03 1.26
N PHE A 67 -7.32 -0.98 0.43
CA PHE A 67 -8.59 -0.99 -0.29
C PHE A 67 -9.35 -2.27 0.06
N LEU A 68 -10.68 -2.13 0.15
CA LEU A 68 -11.57 -3.28 0.19
C LEU A 68 -12.09 -3.50 -1.22
N ALA A 69 -11.81 -4.67 -1.77
CA ALA A 69 -12.29 -5.09 -3.08
C ALA A 69 -13.11 -6.37 -2.93
N HIS A 70 -13.92 -6.67 -3.94
CA HIS A 70 -14.73 -7.88 -3.96
C HIS A 70 -14.83 -8.46 -5.37
N HIS A 71 -15.04 -9.77 -5.45
CA HIS A 71 -15.18 -10.48 -6.73
C HIS A 71 -16.13 -11.68 -6.59
N ARG A 72 -16.78 -12.09 -7.69
CA ARG A 72 -17.74 -13.21 -7.70
C ARG A 72 -17.09 -14.60 -7.67
N GLN A 73 -15.80 -14.66 -7.98
CA GLN A 73 -15.02 -15.90 -8.01
C GLN A 73 -13.92 -15.80 -6.97
N ASP A 74 -13.56 -16.94 -6.39
CA ASP A 74 -12.39 -17.01 -5.52
C ASP A 74 -11.11 -16.77 -6.31
N LEU A 75 -10.28 -15.88 -5.80
CA LEU A 75 -8.98 -15.45 -6.29
C LEU A 75 -7.85 -15.86 -5.33
N SER A 76 -8.13 -16.71 -4.34
CA SER A 76 -7.17 -17.18 -3.33
C SER A 76 -5.96 -17.93 -3.93
N ASP A 77 -6.12 -18.54 -5.10
CA ASP A 77 -5.09 -19.30 -5.83
C ASP A 77 -4.17 -18.42 -6.70
N THR A 78 -4.32 -17.10 -6.63
CA THR A 78 -3.59 -16.16 -7.49
C THR A 78 -2.10 -16.13 -7.17
N GLN A 79 -1.27 -16.33 -8.20
CA GLN A 79 0.18 -16.19 -8.10
C GLN A 79 0.72 -14.95 -8.80
N GLU A 80 -0.07 -14.31 -9.66
CA GLU A 80 0.39 -13.18 -10.45
C GLU A 80 -0.68 -12.07 -10.51
N ILE A 81 -0.24 -10.82 -10.46
CA ILE A 81 -1.09 -9.66 -10.70
C ILE A 81 -0.45 -8.72 -11.72
N LEU A 82 -1.28 -8.02 -12.45
CA LEU A 82 -0.89 -6.87 -13.26
C LEU A 82 -1.37 -5.61 -12.55
N VAL A 83 -0.44 -4.68 -12.34
CA VAL A 83 -0.71 -3.37 -11.76
C VAL A 83 -0.63 -2.33 -12.86
N HIS A 84 -1.73 -1.65 -13.11
CA HIS A 84 -1.79 -0.56 -14.07
C HIS A 84 -1.95 0.79 -13.35
N TRP A 85 -1.16 1.77 -13.76
CA TRP A 85 -1.16 3.12 -13.19
C TRP A 85 -1.52 4.15 -14.27
N SER A 86 -2.41 5.08 -13.93
CA SER A 86 -2.72 6.24 -14.76
C SER A 86 -2.68 7.50 -13.89
N TYR A 87 -1.74 8.40 -14.18
CA TYR A 87 -1.65 9.69 -13.51
C TYR A 87 -2.83 10.60 -13.91
N GLU A 88 -3.36 11.34 -12.94
CA GLU A 88 -4.40 12.35 -13.15
C GLU A 88 -4.06 13.58 -12.30
N ALA A 89 -3.76 14.70 -12.96
CA ALA A 89 -3.56 15.97 -12.29
C ALA A 89 -4.90 16.52 -11.76
N SER A 90 -4.93 16.98 -10.51
CA SER A 90 -6.09 17.73 -10.02
C SER A 90 -5.96 19.19 -10.44
N PRO A 91 -6.96 19.78 -11.12
CA PRO A 91 -6.95 21.22 -11.42
C PRO A 91 -7.11 22.08 -10.15
N PHE A 92 -7.56 21.48 -9.05
CA PHE A 92 -7.83 22.19 -7.79
C PHE A 92 -6.76 21.96 -6.72
N ASP A 93 -5.78 21.09 -6.96
CA ASP A 93 -4.70 20.82 -6.02
C ASP A 93 -3.35 21.00 -6.72
N PRO A 94 -2.70 22.17 -6.55
CA PRO A 94 -1.44 22.47 -7.22
C PRO A 94 -0.31 21.55 -6.75
N SER A 95 -0.43 20.93 -5.57
CA SER A 95 0.57 19.98 -5.06
C SER A 95 0.62 18.67 -5.86
N THR A 96 -0.43 18.38 -6.63
CA THR A 96 -0.52 17.19 -7.50
C THR A 96 -0.18 17.50 -8.95
N PHE A 97 0.00 18.76 -9.33
CA PHE A 97 0.08 19.21 -10.72
C PHE A 97 1.49 19.00 -11.28
N CYS A 98 1.57 18.31 -12.42
CA CYS A 98 2.83 17.95 -13.06
C CYS A 98 2.91 18.49 -14.49
N VAL A 99 3.60 19.62 -14.69
CA VAL A 99 3.49 20.40 -15.94
C VAL A 99 4.50 19.98 -17.00
N LEU A 100 5.79 19.83 -16.69
CA LEU A 100 6.81 19.54 -17.71
C LEU A 100 8.08 18.78 -17.23
N PHE A 101 8.38 18.72 -15.93
CA PHE A 101 9.65 18.15 -15.41
C PHE A 101 9.51 17.26 -14.17
N CYS A 102 8.38 16.59 -14.03
CA CYS A 102 8.08 15.76 -12.86
C CYS A 102 7.78 14.34 -13.29
N ASP A 103 8.27 13.42 -12.47
CA ASP A 103 8.12 12.00 -12.71
C ASP A 103 6.75 11.54 -12.23
N SER A 104 5.84 11.29 -13.17
CA SER A 104 4.49 10.80 -12.92
C SER A 104 4.43 9.29 -12.66
N SER A 105 5.58 8.60 -12.61
CA SER A 105 5.64 7.17 -12.35
C SER A 105 5.26 6.85 -10.91
N LEU A 106 4.43 5.86 -10.65
CA LEU A 106 4.11 5.41 -9.30
C LEU A 106 5.21 4.47 -8.78
N PRO A 107 5.88 4.80 -7.66
CA PRO A 107 6.89 3.95 -7.07
C PRO A 107 6.24 2.98 -6.07
N LEU A 108 6.32 1.69 -6.33
CA LEU A 108 5.74 0.64 -5.50
C LEU A 108 6.84 -0.27 -4.96
N THR A 109 6.65 -0.75 -3.74
CA THR A 109 7.49 -1.81 -3.17
C THR A 109 6.78 -3.16 -3.28
N SER A 110 5.54 -3.21 -2.83
CA SER A 110 4.78 -4.45 -2.79
C SER A 110 3.28 -4.19 -2.93
N VAL A 111 2.57 -5.23 -3.36
CA VAL A 111 1.11 -5.30 -3.30
C VAL A 111 0.76 -6.59 -2.57
N SER A 112 -0.06 -6.50 -1.54
CA SER A 112 -0.57 -7.66 -0.82
C SER A 112 -2.07 -7.80 -0.97
N LEU A 113 -2.52 -9.05 -1.11
CA LEU A 113 -3.90 -9.45 -1.26
C LEU A 113 -4.24 -10.42 -0.13
N ILE A 114 -5.29 -10.13 0.64
CA ILE A 114 -5.72 -10.95 1.78
C ILE A 114 -7.20 -11.26 1.62
N GLY A 115 -7.56 -12.55 1.56
CA GLY A 115 -8.96 -12.97 1.62
C GLY A 115 -9.57 -12.69 3.00
N VAL A 116 -10.71 -12.01 3.06
CA VAL A 116 -11.36 -11.62 4.32
C VAL A 116 -12.39 -12.66 4.77
N ASP A 117 -12.99 -13.39 3.84
CA ASP A 117 -14.10 -14.30 4.13
C ASP A 117 -13.66 -15.68 4.65
N GLN A 118 -12.36 -15.99 4.64
CA GLN A 118 -11.84 -17.30 5.06
C GLN A 118 -11.43 -17.36 6.56
N VAL A 119 -11.80 -16.35 7.36
CA VAL A 119 -11.53 -16.33 8.81
C VAL A 119 -12.56 -17.18 9.56
N ALA A 120 -12.56 -18.51 9.35
CA ALA A 120 -13.45 -19.39 10.11
C ALA A 120 -13.00 -20.85 10.23
N ASP A 121 -11.71 -21.21 10.25
CA ASP A 121 -11.35 -22.52 10.86
C ASP A 121 -9.89 -22.71 11.31
N ARG A 122 -9.32 -21.84 12.16
CA ARG A 122 -8.09 -22.17 12.91
C ARG A 122 -8.07 -21.55 14.30
N ARG A 123 -8.81 -22.17 15.24
CA ARG A 123 -8.37 -22.13 16.65
C ARG A 123 -7.08 -22.92 16.74
N TYR A 124 -6.14 -22.44 17.56
CA TYR A 124 -4.94 -23.14 18.03
C TYR A 124 -3.66 -23.05 17.15
N ASN A 125 -2.98 -21.89 17.17
CA ASN A 125 -1.58 -21.76 17.63
C ASN A 125 -0.95 -20.41 17.23
N ASN A 126 -0.69 -19.60 18.24
CA ASN A 126 0.55 -18.85 18.52
C ASN A 126 1.31 -18.07 17.41
N TYR A 127 1.46 -16.77 17.71
CA TYR A 127 2.53 -15.83 17.38
C TYR A 127 2.78 -15.43 15.90
N LEU A 128 2.43 -14.17 15.60
CA LEU A 128 3.16 -13.25 14.71
C LEU A 128 3.48 -13.72 13.27
N SER A 129 2.68 -14.62 12.71
CA SER A 129 2.76 -14.96 11.29
C SER A 129 1.50 -14.46 10.58
N GLU A 130 1.71 -13.63 9.56
CA GLU A 130 0.76 -13.34 8.50
C GLU A 130 -0.05 -14.61 8.18
N GLY A 131 -1.39 -14.51 8.22
CA GLY A 131 -2.25 -15.68 8.00
C GLY A 131 -1.94 -16.38 6.66
N PRO A 132 -2.23 -17.68 6.54
CA PRO A 132 -1.92 -18.49 5.36
C PRO A 132 -2.47 -17.93 4.03
N ASP A 133 -3.39 -16.97 4.09
CA ASP A 133 -4.12 -16.43 2.95
C ASP A 133 -3.64 -15.02 2.53
N THR A 134 -2.50 -14.56 3.07
CA THR A 134 -1.87 -13.31 2.66
C THR A 134 -0.90 -13.58 1.53
N VAL A 135 -1.27 -13.20 0.31
CA VAL A 135 -0.40 -13.28 -0.86
C VAL A 135 0.29 -11.92 -1.04
N VAL A 136 1.60 -11.87 -0.79
CA VAL A 136 2.43 -10.70 -1.04
C VAL A 136 3.11 -10.87 -2.40
N MET A 137 2.94 -9.87 -3.26
CA MET A 137 3.47 -9.89 -4.62
C MET A 137 4.47 -8.75 -4.80
N CYS A 138 5.58 -9.07 -5.45
CA CYS A 138 6.67 -8.15 -5.75
C CYS A 138 7.22 -8.40 -7.17
N HIS A 139 8.19 -7.58 -7.60
CA HIS A 139 8.77 -7.74 -8.93
C HIS A 139 9.49 -9.08 -9.07
N LYS A 140 9.35 -9.75 -10.22
CA LYS A 140 9.91 -11.10 -10.48
C LYS A 140 11.43 -11.17 -10.27
N GLN A 141 12.14 -10.04 -10.45
CA GLN A 141 13.59 -9.94 -10.26
C GLN A 141 14.02 -9.69 -8.80
N GLY A 142 13.07 -9.61 -7.86
CA GLY A 142 13.38 -9.35 -6.44
C GLY A 142 13.88 -7.93 -6.18
N HIS A 143 13.56 -6.97 -7.05
CA HIS A 143 13.86 -5.56 -6.82
C HIS A 143 12.92 -4.98 -5.77
N ASP A 144 13.48 -4.20 -4.84
CA ASP A 144 12.76 -3.53 -3.73
C ASP A 144 11.91 -2.34 -4.21
N LEU A 145 12.11 -1.91 -5.46
CA LEU A 145 11.46 -0.77 -6.06
C LEU A 145 10.95 -1.10 -7.46
N ILE A 146 9.68 -0.83 -7.69
CA ILE A 146 8.98 -0.92 -8.98
C ILE A 146 8.58 0.50 -9.35
N LEU A 147 8.96 0.97 -10.53
CA LEU A 147 8.49 2.23 -11.08
C LEU A 147 7.49 1.94 -12.20
N ILE A 148 6.23 2.32 -12.01
CA ILE A 148 5.17 2.15 -13.02
C ILE A 148 4.91 3.52 -13.65
N LYS A 149 5.33 3.75 -14.90
CA LYS A 149 5.04 5.03 -15.57
C LYS A 149 3.54 5.18 -15.80
N SER A 150 3.08 6.42 -15.94
CA SER A 150 1.69 6.68 -16.28
C SER A 150 1.32 6.00 -17.61
N GLY A 151 0.22 5.24 -17.62
CA GLY A 151 -0.24 4.45 -18.75
C GLY A 151 0.39 3.07 -18.89
N GLU A 152 1.36 2.71 -18.02
CA GLU A 152 2.02 1.41 -18.07
C GLU A 152 1.37 0.38 -17.13
N THR A 153 1.62 -0.89 -17.45
CA THR A 153 1.20 -2.05 -16.67
C THR A 153 2.41 -2.90 -16.34
N VAL A 154 2.59 -3.22 -15.06
CA VAL A 154 3.69 -4.07 -14.58
C VAL A 154 3.13 -5.36 -13.99
N LYS A 155 3.79 -6.49 -14.29
CA LYS A 155 3.47 -7.79 -13.73
C LYS A 155 4.24 -8.03 -12.44
N LEU A 156 3.51 -8.34 -11.37
CA LEU A 156 4.05 -8.77 -10.07
C LEU A 156 3.72 -10.24 -9.84
N VAL A 157 4.62 -10.94 -9.15
CA VAL A 157 4.52 -12.37 -8.90
C VAL A 157 4.67 -12.63 -7.41
N SER A 158 3.90 -13.58 -6.89
CA SER A 158 4.06 -14.11 -5.54
C SER A 158 5.34 -14.93 -5.47
N SER A 159 6.25 -14.56 -4.58
CA SER A 159 7.52 -15.27 -4.37
C SER A 159 7.86 -15.27 -2.88
N PRO A 160 8.48 -16.35 -2.34
CA PRO A 160 8.94 -16.39 -0.95
C PRO A 160 9.87 -15.22 -0.61
N ASN A 161 10.61 -14.71 -1.60
CA ASN A 161 11.51 -13.57 -1.44
C ASN A 161 10.78 -12.27 -1.14
N CYS A 162 9.53 -12.09 -1.59
CA CYS A 162 8.76 -10.87 -1.35
C CYS A 162 8.50 -10.65 0.15
N ASN A 163 8.27 -11.72 0.91
CA ASN A 163 8.08 -11.64 2.37
C ASN A 163 9.37 -11.27 3.11
N LEU A 164 10.53 -11.66 2.59
CA LEU A 164 11.83 -11.29 3.15
C LEU A 164 12.17 -9.81 2.90
N LEU A 165 11.83 -9.28 1.73
CA LEU A 165 12.02 -7.86 1.40
C LEU A 165 11.23 -6.95 2.35
N ARG A 166 9.96 -7.29 2.59
CA ARG A 166 9.11 -6.58 3.54
C ARG A 166 9.71 -6.52 4.95
N LYS A 167 10.18 -7.67 5.47
CA LYS A 167 10.82 -7.76 6.79
C LYS A 167 12.12 -6.94 6.89
N ARG A 168 12.91 -6.90 5.81
CA ARG A 168 14.13 -6.06 5.75
C ARG A 168 13.81 -4.57 5.78
N LEU A 169 12.80 -4.14 5.02
CA LEU A 169 12.37 -2.74 5.00
C LEU A 169 11.83 -2.27 6.35
N ILE A 170 11.00 -3.08 7.02
CA ILE A 170 10.52 -2.76 8.38
C ILE A 170 11.69 -2.62 9.35
N LYS A 171 12.64 -3.56 9.33
CA LYS A 171 13.83 -3.51 10.20
C LYS A 171 14.71 -2.30 9.92
N LEU A 172 14.87 -1.90 8.66
CA LEU A 172 15.61 -0.69 8.27
C LEU A 172 14.90 0.60 8.70
N LEU A 173 13.58 0.66 8.57
CA LEU A 173 12.80 1.80 9.05
C LEU A 173 12.83 1.92 10.57
N GLU A 174 12.82 0.80 11.29
CA GLU A 174 12.95 0.79 12.76
C GLU A 174 14.34 1.26 13.22
N THR A 175 15.41 0.79 12.59
CA THR A 175 16.79 1.22 12.89
C THR A 175 17.06 2.69 12.53
N VAL A 176 16.37 3.25 11.55
CA VAL A 176 16.43 4.69 11.22
C VAL A 176 15.53 5.53 12.15
N SER A 177 14.49 4.94 12.76
CA SER A 177 13.60 5.62 13.71
C SER A 177 14.19 5.75 15.13
N GLU A 178 15.12 4.88 15.51
CA GLU A 178 15.83 4.93 16.80
C GLU A 178 16.66 6.22 16.99
N PRO A 179 17.47 6.71 16.02
CA PRO A 179 18.20 7.97 16.20
C PRO A 179 17.29 9.21 16.26
N LEU A 180 16.08 9.17 15.69
CA LEU A 180 15.13 10.29 15.76
C LEU A 180 14.37 10.35 17.10
N ARG A 181 14.26 9.23 17.84
CA ARG A 181 13.74 9.24 19.21
C ARG A 181 14.69 9.96 20.19
N ASN A 182 15.99 9.82 19.98
CA ASN A 182 17.02 10.46 20.81
C ASN A 182 17.22 11.96 20.51
N LEU A 183 16.68 12.46 19.39
CA LEU A 183 16.64 13.89 19.08
C LEU A 183 15.43 14.62 19.70
N LYS A 184 14.38 13.89 20.10
CA LYS A 184 13.20 14.46 20.74
C LYS A 184 13.41 14.80 22.23
N THR A 185 14.51 14.34 22.82
CA THR A 185 14.92 14.64 24.20
C THR A 185 15.86 15.85 24.33
N VAL A 186 16.16 16.57 23.24
CA VAL A 186 17.05 17.76 23.28
C VAL A 186 16.29 19.09 23.21
N PHE A 187 14.99 19.08 22.93
CA PHE A 187 14.15 20.26 23.06
C PHE A 187 13.28 20.14 24.31
N GLU A 188 13.83 20.60 25.44
CA GLU A 188 13.00 21.01 26.58
C GLU A 188 12.12 22.20 26.19
N PRO A 189 10.87 22.26 26.66
CA PRO A 189 10.05 23.46 26.52
C PRO A 189 10.64 24.59 27.37
N PHE A 190 10.85 25.74 26.75
CA PHE A 190 11.17 26.99 27.44
C PHE A 190 9.92 27.43 28.22
N ASP A 191 9.89 27.18 29.54
CA ASP A 191 8.88 27.74 30.44
C ASP A 191 9.16 29.24 30.64
N PRO A 192 8.23 30.16 30.30
CA PRO A 192 8.42 31.57 30.57
C PRO A 192 7.50 31.97 31.73
N LEU A 193 7.86 31.67 32.97
CA LEU A 193 7.15 32.16 34.15
C LEU A 193 8.00 31.94 35.41
N GLU A 194 8.97 32.83 35.65
CA GLU A 194 9.40 33.20 37.01
C GLU A 194 10.49 34.30 36.97
N THR A 195 10.06 35.56 36.90
CA THR A 195 10.79 36.66 37.54
C THR A 195 9.78 37.70 37.99
N ALA A 196 9.26 37.54 39.19
CA ALA A 196 8.60 38.59 39.93
C ALA A 196 9.22 38.67 41.34
N ASN A 197 9.55 39.91 41.72
CA ASN A 197 10.02 40.39 43.02
C ASN A 197 11.56 40.48 43.16
N TRP A 198 12.19 41.60 43.56
CA TRP A 198 11.76 42.82 44.28
C TRP A 198 12.71 43.99 43.93
N VAL A 199 12.23 45.24 43.90
CA VAL A 199 12.79 46.39 44.67
C VAL A 199 11.70 47.47 44.83
N VAL A 200 11.23 47.67 46.06
CA VAL A 200 11.13 48.99 46.72
C VAL A 200 11.76 48.82 48.09
#